data_AF-A0A357G5Q7-F1
#
_entry.id   AF-A0A357G5Q7-F1
#
_cell.length_a   1.000
_cell.length_b   1.000
_cell.length_c   1.000
_cell.angle_alpha   90.00
_cell.angle_beta   90.00
_cell.angle_gamma   90.00
#
_symmetry.space_group_name_H-M   'P 1'
#
loop_
_entity.id
_entity.type
_entity.pdbx_description
1 polymer ?
#
loop_
_entity_poly.entity_id
_entity_poly.type
_entity_poly.pdbx_seq_one_letter_code
_entity_poly.pdbx_strand_id
1 'polypeptide(L)'
;KTVFANWTYVSPQETMTIKYKYLLPFRLFQSVFKEKNYVDSYSLIAQKQSGSVGSFFDSQLQYPEPYEIQWKSLEYENLPERVIHLETDLKSDKFGGVVFEKQMPE
;
A
#
# COMPACT_ATOMS: atom_id res chain seq x y z
N LYS A 1 -15.77 -25.84 -5.85
CA LYS A 1 -16.57 -24.67 -5.40
C LYS A 1 -15.68 -23.88 -4.45
N THR A 2 -15.34 -22.64 -4.78
CA THR A 2 -14.45 -21.82 -3.95
C THR A 2 -15.24 -20.64 -3.42
N VAL A 3 -15.42 -20.58 -2.10
CA VAL A 3 -16.08 -19.46 -1.43
C VAL A 3 -14.99 -18.49 -1.01
N PHE A 4 -15.03 -17.26 -1.52
CA PHE A 4 -14.15 -16.20 -1.08
C PHE A 4 -14.89 -15.34 -0.05
N ALA A 5 -14.36 -15.33 1.17
CA ALA A 5 -14.73 -14.43 2.27
C ALA A 5 -16.24 -14.32 2.58
N ASN A 6 -17.00 -15.43 2.52
CA ASN A 6 -18.43 -15.52 2.90
C ASN A 6 -19.40 -14.49 2.28
N TRP A 7 -18.95 -13.66 1.34
CA TRP A 7 -19.69 -12.55 0.75
C TRP A 7 -19.80 -12.63 -0.77
N THR A 8 -19.07 -13.56 -1.42
CA THR A 8 -19.08 -13.70 -2.87
C THR A 8 -19.01 -15.16 -3.32
N TYR A 9 -19.69 -15.46 -4.43
CA TYR A 9 -19.69 -16.75 -5.11
C TYR A 9 -19.21 -16.54 -6.54
N VAL A 10 -18.31 -17.40 -7.00
CA VAL A 10 -17.85 -17.45 -8.39
C VAL A 10 -17.97 -18.89 -8.88
N SER A 11 -18.60 -19.09 -10.04
CA SER A 11 -18.68 -20.43 -10.63
C SER A 11 -17.30 -20.83 -11.18
N PRO A 12 -17.03 -22.15 -11.35
CA PRO A 12 -15.83 -22.59 -12.04
C PRO A 12 -15.73 -21.93 -13.42
N GLN A 13 -14.53 -21.44 -13.78
CA GLN A 13 -14.22 -20.75 -15.04
C GLN A 13 -14.80 -19.32 -15.19
N GLU A 14 -15.49 -18.78 -14.18
CA GLU A 14 -15.94 -17.39 -14.18
C GLU A 14 -14.91 -16.47 -13.53
N THR A 15 -14.86 -15.22 -14.01
CA THR A 15 -14.03 -14.16 -13.43
C THR A 15 -14.94 -13.11 -12.78
N MET A 16 -14.59 -12.69 -11.57
CA MET A 16 -15.29 -11.64 -10.84
C MET A 16 -14.30 -10.56 -10.44
N THR A 17 -14.67 -9.30 -10.67
CA THR A 17 -13.88 -8.13 -10.26
C THR A 17 -14.53 -7.46 -9.06
N ILE A 18 -13.78 -7.28 -7.98
CA ILE A 18 -14.26 -6.59 -6.78
C ILE A 18 -13.49 -5.28 -6.60
N LYS A 19 -14.20 -4.19 -6.32
CA LYS A 19 -13.60 -2.88 -6.00
C LYS A 19 -14.01 -2.47 -4.59
N TYR A 20 -13.01 -2.23 -3.73
CA TYR A 20 -13.20 -1.75 -2.37
C TYR A 20 -12.61 -0.35 -2.21
N LYS A 21 -13.35 0.54 -1.55
CA LYS A 21 -12.89 1.87 -1.14
C LYS A 21 -13.13 2.03 0.35
N TYR A 22 -12.09 2.39 1.09
CA TYR A 22 -12.15 2.56 2.54
C TYR A 22 -11.24 3.69 3.00
N LEU A 23 -11.51 4.20 4.20
CA LEU A 23 -10.64 5.14 4.90
C LEU A 23 -9.64 4.34 5.74
N LEU A 24 -8.36 4.70 5.68
CA LEU A 24 -7.34 4.06 6.49
C LEU A 24 -7.66 4.20 7.99
N PRO A 25 -7.53 3.13 8.79
CA PRO A 25 -7.85 3.17 10.21
C PRO A 25 -6.77 3.86 11.06
N PHE A 26 -5.84 4.58 10.43
CA PHE A 26 -4.76 5.32 11.06
C PHE A 26 -4.52 6.63 10.30
N ARG A 27 -3.78 7.54 10.93
CA ARG A 27 -3.25 8.76 10.30
C ARG A 27 -1.79 8.87 10.68
N LEU A 28 -0.98 9.40 9.77
CA LEU A 28 0.41 9.73 10.06
C LEU A 28 0.48 11.04 10.86
N PHE A 29 1.58 11.22 11.58
CA PHE A 29 1.94 12.38 12.40
C PHE A 29 0.99 12.63 13.58
N GLN A 30 0.61 11.55 14.28
CA GLN A 30 -0.29 11.61 15.44
C GLN A 30 0.41 11.75 16.79
N SER A 31 1.75 11.85 16.83
CA SER A 31 2.49 11.85 18.10
C SER A 31 1.98 12.93 19.07
N VAL A 32 1.56 12.47 20.25
CA VAL A 32 1.04 13.29 21.36
C VAL A 32 2.18 13.94 22.14
N PHE A 33 3.40 13.41 22.01
CA PHE A 33 4.60 13.93 22.65
C PHE A 33 5.25 14.94 21.71
N LYS A 34 5.32 16.20 22.16
CA LYS A 34 5.86 17.40 21.50
C LYS A 34 7.37 17.33 21.18
N GLU A 35 7.91 16.15 20.88
CA GLU A 35 9.26 16.06 20.36
C GLU A 35 9.21 16.29 18.86
N LYS A 36 10.08 17.20 18.40
CA LYS A 36 10.14 17.86 17.08
C LYS A 36 10.35 16.94 15.88
N ASN A 37 10.10 15.64 16.02
CA ASN A 37 10.36 14.67 14.98
C ASN A 37 9.07 14.41 14.22
N TYR A 38 8.91 15.15 13.12
CA TYR A 38 7.81 15.03 12.17
C TYR A 38 7.99 13.83 11.26
N VAL A 39 8.45 12.69 11.77
CA VAL A 39 8.78 11.49 10.99
C VAL A 39 7.82 10.37 11.33
N ASP A 40 7.23 9.75 10.32
CA ASP A 40 6.34 8.59 10.47
C ASP A 40 6.47 7.63 9.29
N SER A 41 5.95 6.41 9.44
CA SER A 41 6.07 5.37 8.42
C SER A 41 4.73 4.77 7.99
N TYR A 42 4.68 4.38 6.73
CA TYR A 42 3.62 3.58 6.13
C TYR A 42 4.22 2.26 5.64
N SER A 43 3.50 1.16 5.80
CA SER A 43 3.88 -0.11 5.19
C SER A 43 2.67 -0.86 4.63
N LEU A 44 2.93 -1.64 3.60
CA LEU A 44 1.97 -2.49 2.91
C LEU A 44 2.54 -3.90 2.80
N ILE A 45 1.74 -4.89 3.18
CA ILE A 45 2.01 -6.30 2.92
C ILE A 45 1.01 -6.78 1.88
N ALA A 46 1.52 -7.31 0.77
CA ALA A 46 0.73 -7.98 -0.25
C ALA A 46 1.09 -9.46 -0.26
N GLN A 47 0.13 -10.32 0.09
CA GLN A 47 0.37 -11.75 0.24
C GLN A 47 -0.05 -12.54 -1.00
N LYS A 48 0.81 -13.48 -1.40
CA LYS A 48 0.48 -14.46 -2.42
C LYS A 48 -0.57 -15.42 -1.89
N GLN A 49 -1.60 -15.67 -2.70
CA GLN A 49 -2.56 -16.73 -2.40
C GLN A 49 -1.92 -18.11 -2.55
N SER A 50 -2.08 -18.95 -1.52
CA SER A 50 -1.58 -20.33 -1.54
C SER A 50 -2.16 -21.12 -2.71
N GLY A 51 -1.33 -21.87 -3.41
CA GLY A 51 -1.74 -22.66 -4.58
C GLY A 51 -1.96 -21.85 -5.87
N SER A 52 -1.75 -20.54 -5.87
CA SER A 52 -1.73 -19.75 -7.11
C SER A 52 -0.38 -19.84 -7.81
N VAL A 53 -0.33 -19.68 -9.13
CA VAL A 53 0.93 -19.58 -9.90
C VAL A 53 1.59 -18.20 -9.75
N GLY A 54 0.82 -17.20 -9.33
CA GLY A 54 1.22 -15.80 -9.26
C GLY A 54 0.07 -14.94 -9.76
N SER A 55 0.04 -13.69 -9.31
CA SER A 55 -0.95 -12.71 -9.74
C SER A 55 -0.24 -11.38 -9.95
N PHE A 56 -0.59 -10.72 -11.05
CA PHE A 56 -0.15 -9.35 -11.27
C PHE A 56 -0.63 -8.46 -10.11
N PHE A 57 0.25 -7.63 -9.61
CA PHE A 57 0.01 -6.71 -8.51
C PHE A 57 0.55 -5.33 -8.84
N ASP A 58 -0.34 -4.35 -8.72
CA ASP A 58 -0.09 -2.94 -8.96
C ASP A 58 -0.48 -2.16 -7.71
N SER A 59 0.44 -1.35 -7.20
CA SER A 59 0.21 -0.51 -6.02
C SER A 59 0.70 0.90 -6.28
N GLN A 60 -0.19 1.87 -6.06
CA GLN A 60 0.12 3.28 -6.11
C GLN A 60 -0.15 3.93 -4.76
N LEU A 61 0.83 4.67 -4.25
CA LEU A 61 0.70 5.47 -3.05
C LEU A 61 0.93 6.94 -3.41
N GLN A 62 -0.14 7.72 -3.34
CA GLN A 62 -0.09 9.17 -3.47
C GLN A 62 -0.03 9.81 -2.09
N TYR A 63 0.83 10.80 -1.91
CA TYR A 63 1.03 11.49 -0.64
C TYR A 63 0.91 13.02 -0.80
N PRO A 64 0.46 13.73 0.24
CA PRO A 64 0.17 15.17 0.15
C PRO A 64 1.44 16.03 0.17
N GLU A 65 1.25 17.31 -0.15
CA GLU A 65 2.31 18.31 -0.29
C GLU A 65 3.26 18.48 0.93
N PRO A 66 2.79 18.49 2.18
CA PRO A 66 3.70 18.67 3.30
C PRO A 66 4.56 17.43 3.60
N TYR A 67 4.42 16.31 2.88
CA TYR A 67 5.15 15.07 3.18
C TYR A 67 6.31 14.87 2.20
N GLU A 68 7.48 14.57 2.72
CA GLU A 68 8.68 14.22 1.96
C GLU A 68 9.12 12.79 2.28
N ILE A 69 9.55 12.05 1.26
CA ILE A 69 10.06 10.69 1.45
C ILE A 69 11.51 10.77 1.91
N GLN A 70 11.77 10.34 3.14
CA GLN A 70 13.14 10.18 3.66
C GLN A 70 13.71 8.81 3.33
N TRP A 71 12.85 7.80 3.24
CA TRP A 71 13.25 6.45 2.87
C TRP A 71 12.09 5.69 2.24
N LYS A 72 12.39 4.79 1.31
CA LYS A 72 11.43 3.83 0.78
C LYS A 72 12.11 2.51 0.44
N SER A 73 11.31 1.46 0.38
CA SER A 73 11.75 0.15 -0.11
C SER A 73 12.20 0.25 -1.58
N LEU A 74 13.21 -0.55 -1.95
CA LEU A 74 13.84 -0.53 -3.28
C LEU A 74 12.88 -0.85 -4.42
N GLU A 75 11.81 -1.59 -4.13
CA GLU A 75 10.80 -2.01 -5.11
C GLU A 75 9.90 -0.84 -5.54
N TYR A 76 9.87 0.27 -4.80
CA TYR A 76 9.06 1.43 -5.16
C TYR A 76 9.81 2.35 -6.12
N GLU A 77 9.17 2.68 -7.23
CA GLU A 77 9.60 3.69 -8.18
C GLU A 77 8.97 5.05 -7.86
N ASN A 78 9.65 6.14 -8.19
CA ASN A 78 9.10 7.50 -8.04
C ASN A 78 8.41 7.89 -9.33
N LEU A 79 7.15 8.31 -9.25
CA LEU A 79 6.41 8.92 -10.34
C LEU A 79 6.22 10.43 -10.08
N PRO A 80 5.85 11.22 -11.10
CA PRO A 80 5.45 12.61 -10.92
C PRO A 80 4.28 12.76 -9.92
N GLU A 81 4.02 13.99 -9.50
CA GLU A 81 2.83 14.34 -8.69
C GLU A 81 2.75 13.67 -7.30
N ARG A 82 3.92 13.41 -6.68
CA ARG A 82 4.00 12.82 -5.32
C ARG A 82 3.33 11.45 -5.26
N VAL A 83 3.65 10.63 -6.26
CA VAL A 83 3.21 9.24 -6.35
C VAL A 83 4.44 8.33 -6.32
N ILE A 84 4.35 7.26 -5.54
CA ILE A 84 5.23 6.11 -5.70
C ILE A 84 4.44 4.91 -6.18
N HIS A 85 5.12 4.06 -6.95
CA HIS A 85 4.50 2.96 -7.66
C HIS A 85 5.30 1.67 -7.46
N LEU A 86 4.59 0.57 -7.32
CA LEU A 86 5.13 -0.78 -7.24
C LEU A 86 4.32 -1.66 -8.19
N GLU A 87 4.99 -2.20 -9.19
CA GLU A 87 4.43 -3.17 -10.13
C GLU A 87 5.22 -4.47 -10.05
N THR A 88 4.54 -5.59 -9.81
CA THR A 88 5.20 -6.90 -9.70
C THR A 88 4.23 -8.06 -9.88
N ASP A 89 4.76 -9.28 -9.95
CA ASP A 89 3.98 -10.51 -9.81
C ASP A 89 4.12 -11.05 -8.39
N LEU A 90 3.00 -11.38 -7.74
CA LEU A 90 2.95 -12.06 -6.44
C LEU A 90 3.31 -13.55 -6.56
N LYS A 91 4.57 -13.83 -6.93
CA LYS A 91 5.20 -15.16 -6.88
C LYS A 91 5.68 -15.52 -5.47
N SER A 92 5.89 -14.51 -4.64
CA SER A 92 6.07 -14.58 -3.19
C SER A 92 5.27 -13.47 -2.53
N ASP A 93 5.19 -13.49 -1.20
CA ASP A 93 4.73 -12.34 -0.44
C ASP A 93 5.65 -11.14 -0.70
N LYS A 94 5.07 -9.94 -0.63
CA LYS A 94 5.73 -8.67 -0.86
C LYS A 94 5.47 -7.71 0.28
N PHE A 95 6.51 -6.96 0.63
CA PHE A 95 6.49 -5.96 1.68
C PHE A 95 7.09 -4.66 1.14
N GLY A 96 6.33 -3.58 1.24
CA GLY A 96 6.79 -2.24 0.91
C GLY A 96 6.63 -1.33 2.11
N GLY A 97 7.66 -0.54 2.40
CA GLY A 97 7.66 0.48 3.44
C GLY A 97 8.12 1.83 2.91
N VAL A 98 7.59 2.90 3.50
CA VAL A 98 7.94 4.29 3.23
C VAL A 98 8.02 5.04 4.53
N VAL A 99 9.05 5.85 4.71
CA VAL A 99 9.20 6.78 5.82
C VAL A 99 9.03 8.19 5.27
N PHE A 100 8.09 8.91 5.86
CA PHE A 100 7.79 10.28 5.54
C PHE A 100 8.30 11.20 6.65
N GLU A 101 8.82 12.35 6.25
CA GLU A 101 8.96 13.52 7.11
C GLU A 101 7.94 14.57 6.70
N LYS A 102 7.32 15.24 7.67
CA LYS A 102 6.37 16.33 7.41
C LYS A 102 7.08 17.68 7.55
N GLN A 103 7.24 18.36 6.42
CA GLN A 103 7.72 19.74 6.38
C GLN A 103 6.66 20.67 7.00
N MET A 104 7.07 21.53 7.92
CA MET A 104 6.23 22.62 8.39
C MET A 104 6.38 23.80 7.41
N PRO A 105 5.28 24.46 7.01
CA PRO A 105 5.40 25.76 6.37
C PRO A 105 6.06 26.74 7.37
N GLU A 106 7.04 27.50 6.88
CA GLU A 106 7.68 28.62 7.61
C GLU A 106 6.67 29.70 8.04
#